data_AF-A0A2M8RTG2-F1
#
_entry.id   AF-A0A2M8RTG2-F1
#
_cell.length_a   1.000
_cell.length_b   1.000
_cell.length_c   1.000
_cell.angle_alpha   90.00
_cell.angle_beta   90.00
_cell.angle_gamma   90.00
#
_symmetry.space_group_name_H-M   'P 1'
#
loop_
_entity.id
_entity.type
_entity.pdbx_description
1 polymer ?
#
loop_
_entity_poly.entity_id
_entity_poly.type
_entity_poly.pdbx_seq_one_letter_code
_entity_poly.pdbx_strand_id
1 'polypeptide(L)'
;MKQLNDTVAANKVVVQAGKNTMVTPSNDGKLYTVDAWDTQVEAGDGLTLSDGAYKNDAEQKRGYKLDLSQTTKDNIQKGVDANTTVTTKGITFNGNSGSTGAKMLGSALSITATGKGGAVANTTATDAGVVVNIDTTALETNISKNAENITKNAANITNNAENITKNASNITNNTNAINTLKTNTIKLSGDDSSVTNAQQLGQDGGIQFNIVGNDQIAASASGSQVALSIKDGSIGTTQLANQAVTGDKVANKTLDKTQIKTGNVTSGTPNLLTVANGTDRLVGTDDLVLSVNTDNLASATNISYKANGDTAKAVSLATGFNFTNGTTTVASVNDNGVVSFDLNQATKDNIQKGVDANTTVTTKGITFNGNS
;
A
#
# COMPACT_ATOMS: atom_id res chain seq x y z
N MET A 1 -116.23 -62.68 130.69
CA MET A 1 -115.97 -63.46 129.45
C MET A 1 -116.65 -62.93 128.18
N LYS A 2 -117.49 -61.87 128.20
CA LYS A 2 -118.02 -61.25 126.96
C LYS A 2 -117.09 -60.22 126.32
N GLN A 3 -116.21 -59.56 127.09
CA GLN A 3 -115.29 -58.54 126.56
C GLN A 3 -114.09 -59.10 125.80
N LEU A 4 -113.67 -60.36 126.02
CA LEU A 4 -112.47 -60.90 125.37
C LEU A 4 -112.74 -61.35 123.92
N ASN A 5 -113.98 -61.75 123.61
CA ASN A 5 -114.32 -62.29 122.29
C ASN A 5 -114.52 -61.19 121.24
N ASP A 6 -114.97 -60.00 121.65
CA ASP A 6 -115.18 -58.87 120.75
C ASP A 6 -113.86 -58.14 120.42
N THR A 7 -112.78 -58.32 121.22
CA THR A 7 -111.47 -57.68 120.96
C THR A 7 -110.59 -58.47 119.98
N VAL A 8 -110.76 -59.78 119.85
CA VAL A 8 -109.91 -60.62 118.96
C VAL A 8 -110.41 -60.62 117.51
N ALA A 9 -111.70 -60.34 117.26
CA ALA A 9 -112.27 -60.35 115.90
C ALA A 9 -111.98 -59.08 115.07
N ALA A 10 -111.41 -58.01 115.65
CA ALA A 10 -111.22 -56.72 114.97
C ALA A 10 -109.77 -56.38 114.56
N ASN A 11 -108.75 -57.14 114.98
CA ASN A 11 -107.36 -56.85 114.63
C ASN A 11 -106.89 -57.63 113.39
N LYS A 12 -107.30 -57.21 112.20
CA LYS A 12 -106.62 -57.62 110.95
C LYS A 12 -105.35 -56.77 110.78
N VAL A 13 -104.18 -57.39 110.94
CA VAL A 13 -102.90 -56.79 110.56
C VAL A 13 -102.80 -56.80 109.03
N VAL A 14 -102.68 -55.64 108.40
CA VAL A 14 -102.49 -55.51 106.95
C VAL A 14 -101.01 -55.33 106.67
N VAL A 15 -100.41 -56.24 105.90
CA VAL A 15 -99.05 -56.07 105.38
C VAL A 15 -99.15 -55.43 103.99
N GLN A 16 -98.68 -54.20 103.86
CA GLN A 16 -98.59 -53.51 102.57
C GLN A 16 -97.22 -53.75 101.94
N ALA A 17 -97.24 -53.97 100.63
CA ALA A 17 -96.04 -53.95 99.81
C ALA A 17 -95.35 -52.58 99.89
N GLY A 18 -94.06 -52.58 100.23
CA GLY A 18 -93.17 -51.45 99.98
C GLY A 18 -92.85 -51.34 98.49
N LYS A 19 -92.26 -50.21 98.06
CA LYS A 19 -92.02 -49.89 96.63
C LYS A 19 -91.25 -50.96 95.83
N ASN A 20 -90.41 -51.77 96.47
CA ASN A 20 -89.58 -52.78 95.80
C ASN A 20 -89.88 -54.20 96.28
N THR A 21 -91.05 -54.39 96.88
CA THR A 21 -91.47 -55.70 97.38
C THR A 21 -92.87 -56.01 96.88
N MET A 22 -93.10 -57.23 96.46
CA MET A 22 -94.43 -57.74 96.18
C MET A 22 -94.88 -58.54 97.39
N VAL A 23 -96.05 -58.18 97.94
CA VAL A 23 -96.65 -58.88 99.06
C VAL A 23 -97.83 -59.68 98.55
N THR A 24 -97.75 -61.00 98.65
CA THR A 24 -98.82 -61.91 98.22
C THR A 24 -99.43 -62.59 99.43
N PRO A 25 -100.70 -62.31 99.78
CA PRO A 25 -101.39 -63.02 100.86
C PRO A 25 -101.67 -64.47 100.48
N SER A 26 -101.58 -65.38 101.45
CA SER A 26 -102.11 -66.73 101.35
C SER A 26 -103.63 -66.71 101.22
N ASN A 27 -104.21 -67.78 100.67
CA ASN A 27 -105.65 -67.87 100.40
C ASN A 27 -106.55 -67.66 101.65
N ASP A 28 -106.02 -67.88 102.86
CA ASP A 28 -106.72 -67.65 104.14
C ASP A 28 -106.44 -66.28 104.77
N GLY A 29 -105.62 -65.44 104.12
CA GLY A 29 -105.30 -64.06 104.50
C GLY A 29 -104.48 -63.94 105.79
N LYS A 30 -103.90 -65.03 106.30
CA LYS A 30 -103.14 -65.03 107.57
C LYS A 30 -101.63 -65.01 107.39
N LEU A 31 -101.11 -65.39 106.22
CA LEU A 31 -99.68 -65.40 105.91
C LEU A 31 -99.39 -64.54 104.68
N TYR A 32 -98.26 -63.84 104.67
CA TYR A 32 -97.85 -62.99 103.57
C TYR A 32 -96.42 -63.36 103.14
N THR A 33 -96.24 -63.71 101.87
CA THR A 33 -94.89 -63.81 101.28
C THR A 33 -94.50 -62.43 100.76
N VAL A 34 -93.28 -61.99 101.09
CA VAL A 34 -92.73 -60.71 100.65
C VAL A 34 -91.52 -60.98 99.76
N ASP A 35 -91.71 -60.91 98.45
CA ASP A 35 -90.62 -61.03 97.47
C ASP A 35 -90.08 -59.65 97.11
N ALA A 36 -88.78 -59.51 96.83
CA ALA A 36 -88.23 -58.28 96.27
C ALA A 36 -88.25 -58.31 94.75
N TRP A 37 -88.56 -57.18 94.10
CA TRP A 37 -88.35 -57.05 92.65
C TRP A 37 -86.85 -57.01 92.34
N ASP A 38 -86.44 -57.71 91.27
CA ASP A 38 -85.04 -57.76 90.86
C ASP A 38 -84.55 -56.37 90.44
N THR A 39 -83.30 -56.05 90.76
CA THR A 39 -82.73 -54.73 90.43
C THR A 39 -82.17 -54.77 89.01
N GLN A 40 -82.88 -54.14 88.08
CA GLN A 40 -82.40 -53.97 86.71
C GLN A 40 -81.38 -52.82 86.65
N VAL A 41 -80.19 -53.10 86.14
CA VAL A 41 -79.18 -52.09 85.81
C VAL A 41 -78.92 -52.18 84.31
N GLU A 42 -79.11 -51.06 83.61
CA GLU A 42 -78.86 -50.94 82.18
C GLU A 42 -77.63 -50.06 81.94
N ALA A 43 -76.72 -50.52 81.08
CA ALA A 43 -75.62 -49.71 80.58
C ALA A 43 -76.01 -49.13 79.22
N GLY A 44 -75.86 -47.81 79.05
CA GLY A 44 -76.03 -47.19 77.73
C GLY A 44 -74.96 -47.64 76.73
N ASP A 45 -75.19 -47.42 75.44
CA ASP A 45 -74.41 -47.98 74.31
C ASP A 45 -72.88 -47.83 74.41
N GLY A 46 -72.40 -46.80 75.10
CA GLY A 46 -70.97 -46.54 75.30
C GLY A 46 -70.29 -47.43 76.35
N LEU A 47 -71.06 -48.20 77.11
CA LEU A 47 -70.64 -48.97 78.27
C LEU A 47 -71.04 -50.44 78.11
N THR A 48 -70.29 -51.31 78.77
CA THR A 48 -70.63 -52.73 78.91
C THR A 48 -70.81 -53.04 80.38
N LEU A 49 -71.87 -53.79 80.68
CA LEU A 49 -72.14 -54.33 82.00
C LEU A 49 -71.84 -55.82 81.97
N SER A 50 -71.01 -56.28 82.90
CA SER A 50 -70.77 -57.72 83.11
C SER A 50 -71.14 -58.09 84.54
N ASP A 51 -71.86 -59.20 84.68
CA ASP A 51 -72.29 -59.69 85.99
C ASP A 51 -71.08 -60.19 86.78
N GLY A 52 -70.98 -59.74 88.03
CA GLY A 52 -69.99 -60.22 88.98
C GLY A 52 -70.61 -61.31 89.85
N ALA A 53 -69.84 -62.34 90.18
CA ALA A 53 -70.29 -63.40 91.09
C ALA A 53 -70.84 -62.82 92.40
N TYR A 54 -71.83 -63.51 92.98
CA TYR A 54 -72.36 -63.18 94.31
C TYR A 54 -71.21 -63.09 95.31
N LYS A 55 -71.10 -61.94 95.99
CA LYS A 55 -69.96 -61.69 96.88
C LYS A 55 -70.02 -62.49 98.19
N ASN A 56 -71.22 -62.91 98.60
CA ASN A 56 -71.50 -63.93 99.61
C ASN A 56 -73.03 -64.15 99.68
N ASP A 57 -73.48 -65.37 100.02
CA ASP A 57 -74.91 -65.69 100.15
C ASP A 57 -75.58 -65.00 101.36
N ALA A 58 -74.77 -64.44 102.28
CA ALA A 58 -75.25 -63.82 103.50
C ALA A 58 -75.78 -62.39 103.33
N GLU A 59 -75.25 -61.60 102.38
CA GLU A 59 -75.60 -60.18 102.23
C GLU A 59 -76.51 -59.85 101.03
N GLN A 60 -76.82 -60.83 100.18
CA GLN A 60 -77.64 -60.65 98.96
C GLN A 60 -77.19 -59.45 98.08
N LYS A 61 -75.87 -59.21 97.94
CA LYS A 61 -75.32 -58.13 97.09
C LYS A 61 -74.82 -58.68 95.75
N ARG A 62 -75.37 -58.17 94.65
CA ARG A 62 -74.87 -58.41 93.28
C ARG A 62 -73.95 -57.26 92.87
N GLY A 63 -72.74 -57.57 92.40
CA GLY A 63 -71.77 -56.57 91.97
C GLY A 63 -71.67 -56.53 90.45
N TYR A 64 -71.80 -55.36 89.84
CA TYR A 64 -71.64 -55.20 88.40
C TYR A 64 -70.29 -54.55 88.06
N LYS A 65 -69.57 -55.10 87.08
CA LYS A 65 -68.39 -54.43 86.51
C LYS A 65 -68.84 -53.60 85.31
N LEU A 66 -68.70 -52.28 85.45
CA LEU A 66 -68.91 -51.31 84.38
C LEU A 66 -67.58 -51.07 83.65
N ASP A 67 -67.59 -51.18 82.33
CA ASP A 67 -66.43 -50.91 81.46
C ASP A 67 -66.89 -50.16 80.21
N LEU A 68 -65.98 -49.59 79.43
CA LEU A 68 -66.30 -49.03 78.12
C LEU A 68 -66.63 -50.16 77.13
N SER A 69 -67.60 -49.92 76.23
CA SER A 69 -67.87 -50.84 75.14
C SER A 69 -66.70 -50.91 74.15
N GLN A 70 -66.58 -52.02 73.42
CA GLN A 70 -65.50 -52.20 72.45
C GLN A 70 -65.53 -51.08 71.39
N THR A 71 -66.72 -50.71 70.92
CA THR A 71 -66.91 -49.58 69.99
C THR A 71 -66.35 -48.27 70.54
N THR A 72 -66.60 -47.96 71.82
CA THR A 72 -66.05 -46.75 72.45
C THR A 72 -64.54 -46.82 72.54
N LYS A 73 -63.98 -47.97 72.94
CA LYS A 73 -62.52 -48.19 73.01
C LYS A 73 -61.88 -48.02 71.62
N ASP A 74 -62.46 -48.58 70.58
CA ASP A 74 -61.97 -48.48 69.20
C ASP A 74 -62.02 -47.03 68.68
N ASN A 75 -63.07 -46.28 69.01
CA ASN A 75 -63.18 -44.87 68.62
C ASN A 75 -62.17 -43.98 69.35
N ILE A 76 -61.94 -44.23 70.64
CA ILE A 76 -60.85 -43.58 71.38
C ILE A 76 -59.50 -43.92 70.72
N GLN A 77 -59.28 -45.19 70.37
CA GLN A 77 -58.05 -45.62 69.72
C GLN A 77 -57.84 -44.93 68.37
N LYS A 78 -58.88 -44.77 67.53
CA LYS A 78 -58.78 -44.00 66.28
C LYS A 78 -58.33 -42.56 66.52
N GLY A 79 -58.85 -41.91 67.55
CA GLY A 79 -58.42 -40.56 67.95
C GLY A 79 -56.95 -40.52 68.38
N VAL A 80 -56.53 -41.49 69.20
CA VAL A 80 -55.14 -41.66 69.62
C VAL A 80 -54.22 -41.93 68.42
N ASP A 81 -54.62 -42.79 67.49
CA ASP A 81 -53.84 -43.15 66.31
C ASP A 81 -53.72 -42.00 65.32
N ALA A 82 -54.79 -41.23 65.11
CA ALA A 82 -54.77 -40.03 64.29
C ALA A 82 -53.85 -38.96 64.89
N ASN A 83 -53.96 -38.72 66.20
CA ASN A 83 -53.07 -37.82 66.92
C ASN A 83 -51.61 -38.29 66.79
N THR A 84 -51.33 -39.56 67.08
CA THR A 84 -50.01 -40.16 66.93
C THR A 84 -49.51 -40.00 65.50
N THR A 85 -50.32 -40.27 64.49
CA THR A 85 -49.90 -40.17 63.08
C THR A 85 -49.53 -38.73 62.71
N VAL A 86 -50.38 -37.75 63.00
CA VAL A 86 -50.12 -36.34 62.66
C VAL A 86 -48.95 -35.77 63.46
N THR A 87 -48.81 -36.17 64.73
CA THR A 87 -47.74 -35.69 65.62
C THR A 87 -46.43 -36.48 65.51
N THR A 88 -46.38 -37.66 64.89
CA THR A 88 -45.12 -38.44 64.76
C THR A 88 -44.65 -38.61 63.32
N LYS A 89 -45.57 -38.72 62.35
CA LYS A 89 -45.24 -38.89 60.93
C LYS A 89 -45.28 -37.60 60.12
N GLY A 90 -45.92 -36.54 60.64
CA GLY A 90 -46.02 -35.23 59.99
C GLY A 90 -46.83 -35.23 58.69
N ILE A 91 -46.86 -34.07 58.03
CA ILE A 91 -47.48 -33.81 56.72
C ILE A 91 -46.34 -33.54 55.73
N THR A 92 -46.47 -34.06 54.50
CA THR A 92 -45.47 -33.88 53.45
C THR A 92 -46.02 -32.99 52.34
N PHE A 93 -45.21 -32.04 51.86
CA PHE A 93 -45.53 -31.20 50.71
C PHE A 93 -44.60 -31.57 49.54
N ASN A 94 -45.19 -31.83 48.37
CA ASN A 94 -44.44 -32.18 47.17
C ASN A 94 -44.35 -30.96 46.26
N GLY A 95 -43.15 -30.70 45.74
CA GLY A 95 -42.95 -29.74 44.65
C GLY A 95 -42.97 -30.44 43.29
N ASN A 96 -42.87 -29.67 42.21
CA ASN A 96 -42.67 -30.21 40.85
C ASN A 96 -41.43 -31.12 40.77
N SER A 97 -40.44 -30.88 41.63
CA SER A 97 -39.33 -31.79 41.88
C SER A 97 -39.05 -31.84 43.38
N GLY A 98 -38.93 -33.05 43.93
CA GLY A 98 -38.60 -33.27 45.34
C GLY A 98 -39.78 -33.07 46.31
N SER A 99 -39.48 -33.20 47.60
CA SER A 99 -40.44 -33.15 48.69
C SER A 99 -39.80 -32.52 49.92
N THR A 100 -40.61 -31.86 50.76
CA THR A 100 -40.14 -31.26 52.02
C THR A 100 -39.71 -32.28 53.07
N GLY A 101 -39.95 -33.57 52.81
CA GLY A 101 -40.03 -34.59 53.86
C GLY A 101 -41.20 -34.31 54.81
N ALA A 102 -41.34 -35.14 55.83
CA ALA A 102 -42.33 -34.95 56.88
C ALA A 102 -42.11 -33.64 57.64
N LYS A 103 -43.12 -32.77 57.69
CA LYS A 103 -43.18 -31.56 58.52
C LYS A 103 -44.24 -31.70 59.59
N MET A 104 -43.89 -31.40 60.84
CA MET A 104 -44.83 -31.53 61.96
C MET A 104 -45.84 -30.39 61.94
N LEU A 105 -47.07 -30.67 62.39
CA LEU A 105 -48.10 -29.63 62.54
C LEU A 105 -47.59 -28.49 63.44
N GLY A 106 -47.78 -27.25 63.01
CA GLY A 106 -47.28 -26.05 63.70
C GLY A 106 -45.85 -25.65 63.37
N SER A 107 -45.12 -26.42 62.55
CA SER A 107 -43.79 -26.02 62.07
C SER A 107 -43.89 -24.92 61.01
N ALA A 108 -42.96 -23.96 61.03
CA ALA A 108 -42.84 -22.98 59.95
C ALA A 108 -42.37 -23.66 58.65
N LEU A 109 -43.08 -23.44 57.55
CA LEU A 109 -42.67 -23.86 56.21
C LEU A 109 -41.95 -22.69 55.52
N SER A 110 -40.65 -22.84 55.27
CA SER A 110 -39.90 -21.88 54.46
C SER A 110 -40.05 -22.24 52.98
N ILE A 111 -40.53 -21.29 52.19
CA ILE A 111 -40.57 -21.36 50.73
C ILE A 111 -39.57 -20.33 50.23
N THR A 112 -38.64 -20.76 49.38
CA THR A 112 -37.62 -19.88 48.80
C THR A 112 -37.70 -19.94 47.29
N ALA A 113 -37.45 -18.82 46.63
CA ALA A 113 -37.29 -18.76 45.19
C ALA A 113 -35.87 -18.31 44.86
N THR A 114 -35.24 -18.99 43.90
CA THR A 114 -33.90 -18.65 43.43
C THR A 114 -33.98 -18.21 41.98
N GLY A 115 -33.56 -16.98 41.70
CA GLY A 115 -33.41 -16.50 40.33
C GLY A 115 -32.09 -16.98 39.73
N LYS A 116 -32.12 -17.38 38.46
CA LYS A 116 -30.93 -17.75 37.69
C LYS A 116 -30.68 -16.69 36.62
N GLY A 117 -29.42 -16.47 36.24
CA GLY A 117 -29.08 -15.57 35.13
C GLY A 117 -29.29 -14.08 35.43
N GLY A 118 -29.19 -13.69 36.71
CA GLY A 118 -29.32 -12.29 37.14
C GLY A 118 -30.76 -11.82 37.40
N ALA A 119 -31.77 -12.69 37.20
CA ALA A 119 -33.11 -12.42 37.68
C ALA A 119 -33.16 -12.44 39.20
N VAL A 120 -33.83 -11.47 39.82
CA VAL A 120 -34.11 -11.50 41.26
C VAL A 120 -35.40 -12.27 41.45
N ALA A 121 -35.39 -13.33 42.25
CA ALA A 121 -36.62 -14.05 42.61
C ALA A 121 -36.91 -13.84 44.10
N ASN A 122 -38.16 -13.58 44.43
CA ASN A 122 -38.60 -13.45 45.81
C ASN A 122 -39.93 -14.16 46.03
N THR A 123 -40.20 -14.44 47.31
CA THR A 123 -41.43 -15.06 47.78
C THR A 123 -42.05 -14.16 48.82
N THR A 124 -43.35 -13.87 48.69
CA THR A 124 -44.10 -13.04 49.64
C THR A 124 -45.33 -13.79 50.10
N ALA A 125 -45.48 -14.00 51.41
CA ALA A 125 -46.67 -14.57 52.01
C ALA A 125 -47.70 -13.47 52.33
N THR A 126 -48.96 -13.72 52.02
CA THR A 126 -50.10 -12.83 52.24
C THR A 126 -51.31 -13.64 52.71
N ASP A 127 -52.38 -12.98 53.15
CA ASP A 127 -53.63 -13.66 53.52
C ASP A 127 -54.27 -14.43 52.36
N ALA A 128 -53.93 -14.08 51.12
CA ALA A 128 -54.36 -14.79 49.91
C ALA A 128 -53.46 -15.99 49.52
N GLY A 129 -52.35 -16.21 50.23
CA GLY A 129 -51.38 -17.28 49.95
C GLY A 129 -49.96 -16.76 49.69
N VAL A 130 -49.13 -17.61 49.07
CA VAL A 130 -47.72 -17.31 48.78
C VAL A 130 -47.56 -16.93 47.31
N VAL A 131 -47.01 -15.74 47.07
CA VAL A 131 -46.69 -15.22 45.73
C VAL A 131 -45.21 -15.41 45.45
N VAL A 132 -44.87 -15.84 44.23
CA VAL A 132 -43.48 -15.93 43.75
C VAL A 132 -43.30 -14.89 42.64
N ASN A 133 -42.50 -13.85 42.87
CA ASN A 133 -42.18 -12.87 41.82
C ASN A 133 -40.77 -13.08 41.30
N ILE A 134 -40.61 -12.94 39.99
CA ILE A 134 -39.33 -12.98 39.29
C ILE A 134 -39.16 -11.64 38.58
N ASP A 135 -38.19 -10.84 39.00
CA ASP A 135 -37.81 -9.59 38.37
C ASP A 135 -36.83 -9.84 37.23
N THR A 136 -37.29 -9.59 36.01
CA THR A 136 -36.54 -9.75 34.75
C THR A 136 -36.05 -8.43 34.16
N THR A 137 -36.27 -7.30 34.84
CA THR A 137 -36.04 -5.95 34.32
C THR A 137 -34.59 -5.74 33.85
N ALA A 138 -33.61 -6.23 34.61
CA ALA A 138 -32.19 -6.12 34.26
C ALA A 138 -31.84 -6.92 33.00
N LEU A 139 -32.44 -8.09 32.82
CA LEU A 139 -32.26 -8.92 31.64
C LEU A 139 -32.87 -8.25 30.40
N GLU A 140 -34.10 -7.74 30.51
CA GLU A 140 -34.80 -7.01 29.45
C GLU A 140 -34.03 -5.76 28.99
N THR A 141 -33.43 -5.03 29.95
CA THR A 141 -32.57 -3.88 29.67
C THR A 141 -31.33 -4.28 28.87
N ASN A 142 -30.67 -5.37 29.25
CA ASN A 142 -29.48 -5.85 28.54
C ASN A 142 -29.80 -6.37 27.13
N ILE A 143 -30.94 -7.07 26.98
CA ILE A 143 -31.43 -7.51 25.66
C ILE A 143 -31.68 -6.31 24.75
N SER A 144 -32.34 -5.27 25.26
CA SER A 144 -32.59 -4.04 24.52
C SER A 144 -31.31 -3.35 24.05
N LYS A 145 -30.31 -3.20 24.95
CA LYS A 145 -28.99 -2.63 24.59
C LYS A 145 -28.27 -3.46 23.53
N ASN A 146 -28.34 -4.79 23.62
CA ASN A 146 -27.74 -5.65 22.60
C ASN A 146 -28.44 -5.49 21.25
N ALA A 147 -29.77 -5.37 21.22
CA ALA A 147 -30.52 -5.10 19.99
C ALA A 147 -30.12 -3.76 19.35
N GLU A 148 -29.93 -2.71 20.14
CA GLU A 148 -29.42 -1.42 19.65
C GLU A 148 -28.01 -1.53 19.07
N ASN A 149 -27.11 -2.25 19.74
CA ASN A 149 -25.74 -2.45 19.26
C ASN A 149 -25.71 -3.27 17.96
N ILE A 150 -26.54 -4.31 17.85
CA ILE A 150 -26.70 -5.09 16.63
C ILE A 150 -27.16 -4.20 15.48
N THR A 151 -28.14 -3.32 15.74
CA THR A 151 -28.65 -2.37 14.74
C THR A 151 -27.56 -1.41 14.26
N LYS A 152 -26.77 -0.84 15.19
CA LYS A 152 -25.62 0.03 14.84
C LYS A 152 -24.56 -0.71 14.02
N ASN A 153 -24.24 -1.94 14.41
CA ASN A 153 -23.26 -2.76 13.69
C ASN A 153 -23.75 -3.12 12.29
N ALA A 154 -25.03 -3.44 12.12
CA ALA A 154 -25.63 -3.69 10.81
C ALA A 154 -25.50 -2.46 9.89
N ALA A 155 -25.80 -1.26 10.39
CA ALA A 155 -25.63 -0.02 9.62
C ALA A 155 -24.15 0.21 9.21
N ASN A 156 -23.21 -0.02 10.13
CA ASN A 156 -21.77 0.09 9.82
C ASN A 156 -21.33 -0.91 8.75
N ILE A 157 -21.84 -2.15 8.80
CA ILE A 157 -21.56 -3.18 7.79
C ILE A 157 -22.08 -2.74 6.42
N THR A 158 -23.31 -2.21 6.34
CA THR A 158 -23.87 -1.67 5.10
C THR A 158 -23.01 -0.54 4.53
N ASN A 159 -22.60 0.42 5.35
CA ASN A 159 -21.72 1.53 4.92
C ASN A 159 -20.37 1.01 4.40
N ASN A 160 -19.79 0.02 5.07
CA ASN A 160 -18.54 -0.60 4.63
C ASN A 160 -18.72 -1.33 3.28
N ALA A 161 -19.82 -2.04 3.08
CA ALA A 161 -20.13 -2.71 1.82
C ALA A 161 -20.27 -1.72 0.65
N GLU A 162 -20.92 -0.57 0.88
CA GLU A 162 -21.00 0.51 -0.11
C GLU A 162 -19.61 1.07 -0.46
N ASN A 163 -18.76 1.30 0.53
CA ASN A 163 -17.40 1.81 0.32
C ASN A 163 -16.52 0.80 -0.43
N ILE A 164 -16.63 -0.50 -0.11
CA ILE A 164 -15.94 -1.57 -0.84
C ILE A 164 -16.38 -1.57 -2.32
N THR A 165 -17.68 -1.41 -2.58
CA THR A 165 -18.22 -1.35 -3.95
C THR A 165 -17.68 -0.15 -4.72
N LYS A 166 -17.64 1.04 -4.09
CA LYS A 166 -17.03 2.24 -4.69
C LYS A 166 -15.55 2.04 -5.00
N ASN A 167 -14.81 1.45 -4.07
CA ASN A 167 -13.39 1.17 -4.25
C ASN A 167 -13.15 0.17 -5.39
N ALA A 168 -13.96 -0.88 -5.50
CA ALA A 168 -13.88 -1.85 -6.61
C ALA A 168 -14.11 -1.18 -7.98
N SER A 169 -15.08 -0.27 -8.06
CA SER A 169 -15.33 0.53 -9.27
C SER A 169 -14.14 1.44 -9.60
N ASN A 170 -13.58 2.13 -8.62
CA ASN A 170 -12.39 2.97 -8.80
C ASN A 170 -11.17 2.17 -9.26
N ILE A 171 -10.94 0.99 -8.70
CA ILE A 171 -9.87 0.08 -9.12
C ILE A 171 -10.05 -0.34 -10.58
N THR A 172 -11.29 -0.66 -10.98
CA THR A 172 -11.61 -1.02 -12.37
C THR A 172 -11.34 0.14 -13.31
N ASN A 173 -11.78 1.36 -12.96
CA ASN A 173 -11.53 2.56 -13.75
C ASN A 173 -10.04 2.86 -13.89
N ASN A 174 -9.28 2.77 -12.79
CA ASN A 174 -7.83 2.97 -12.80
C ASN A 174 -7.11 1.91 -13.65
N THR A 175 -7.53 0.65 -13.56
CA THR A 175 -6.98 -0.44 -14.37
C THR A 175 -7.20 -0.18 -15.86
N ASN A 176 -8.41 0.24 -16.23
CA ASN A 176 -8.73 0.61 -17.61
C ASN A 176 -7.88 1.80 -18.09
N ALA A 177 -7.76 2.85 -17.28
CA ALA A 177 -6.93 4.02 -17.61
C ALA A 177 -5.46 3.64 -17.83
N ILE A 178 -4.90 2.81 -16.94
CA ILE A 178 -3.52 2.31 -17.06
C ILE A 178 -3.36 1.47 -18.34
N ASN A 179 -4.33 0.60 -18.65
CA ASN A 179 -4.28 -0.22 -19.86
C ASN A 179 -4.33 0.65 -21.13
N THR A 180 -5.17 1.67 -21.17
CA THR A 180 -5.18 2.65 -22.28
C THR A 180 -3.83 3.33 -22.42
N LEU A 181 -3.23 3.81 -21.33
CA LEU A 181 -1.89 4.41 -21.36
C LEU A 181 -0.83 3.43 -21.85
N LYS A 182 -0.87 2.16 -21.44
CA LYS A 182 0.06 1.12 -21.93
C LYS A 182 -0.01 0.94 -23.44
N THR A 183 -1.19 1.06 -24.03
CA THR A 183 -1.40 0.92 -25.49
C THR A 183 -1.05 2.19 -26.27
N ASN A 184 -0.89 3.34 -25.62
CA ASN A 184 -0.44 4.54 -26.31
C ASN A 184 0.93 4.29 -26.95
N THR A 185 1.11 4.87 -28.13
CA THR A 185 2.34 4.71 -28.91
C THR A 185 3.09 6.02 -29.04
N ILE A 186 4.43 5.94 -28.99
CA ILE A 186 5.33 7.03 -29.36
C ILE A 186 5.95 6.71 -30.72
N LYS A 187 6.09 7.73 -31.57
CA LYS A 187 6.87 7.71 -32.80
C LYS A 187 7.77 8.93 -32.83
N LEU A 188 8.97 8.77 -33.36
CA LEU A 188 9.88 9.88 -33.66
C LEU A 188 9.92 10.08 -35.17
N SER A 189 9.84 11.35 -35.61
CA SER A 189 10.04 11.72 -37.01
C SER A 189 11.48 12.17 -37.22
N GLY A 190 12.01 11.88 -38.41
CA GLY A 190 13.28 12.40 -38.88
C GLY A 190 13.12 13.28 -40.12
N ASP A 191 14.26 13.58 -40.73
CA ASP A 191 14.31 14.26 -42.02
C ASP A 191 13.57 13.44 -43.11
N ASP A 192 13.20 14.12 -44.19
CA ASP A 192 12.47 13.55 -45.33
C ASP A 192 11.17 12.82 -44.96
N SER A 193 10.51 13.26 -43.88
CA SER A 193 9.27 12.66 -43.35
C SER A 193 9.41 11.19 -42.93
N SER A 194 10.63 10.72 -42.69
CA SER A 194 10.86 9.39 -42.13
C SER A 194 10.28 9.30 -40.72
N VAL A 195 9.76 8.13 -40.35
CA VAL A 195 9.18 7.89 -39.01
C VAL A 195 9.61 6.54 -38.49
N THR A 196 9.84 6.44 -37.18
CA THR A 196 10.07 5.15 -36.54
C THR A 196 8.80 4.31 -36.52
N ASN A 197 8.96 2.99 -36.38
CA ASN A 197 7.86 2.13 -35.98
C ASN A 197 7.27 2.60 -34.64
N ALA A 198 5.95 2.45 -34.47
CA ALA A 198 5.27 2.77 -33.22
C ALA A 198 5.84 1.94 -32.06
N GLN A 199 6.28 2.59 -30.99
CA GLN A 199 6.66 1.92 -29.75
C GLN A 199 5.53 2.11 -28.73
N GLN A 200 4.99 1.01 -28.21
CA GLN A 200 3.96 1.05 -27.15
C GLN A 200 4.61 1.34 -25.80
N LEU A 201 3.99 2.19 -24.97
CA LEU A 201 4.52 2.51 -23.63
C LEU A 201 4.65 1.27 -22.75
N GLY A 202 3.72 0.31 -22.88
CA GLY A 202 3.70 -0.94 -22.13
C GLY A 202 4.52 -2.08 -22.75
N GLN A 203 5.45 -1.80 -23.67
CA GLN A 203 6.31 -2.82 -24.29
C GLN A 203 7.19 -3.52 -23.24
N ASP A 204 7.23 -4.86 -23.30
CA ASP A 204 8.14 -5.66 -22.47
C ASP A 204 9.60 -5.32 -22.80
N GLY A 205 10.40 -5.03 -21.78
CA GLY A 205 11.78 -4.54 -21.93
C GLY A 205 11.90 -3.02 -22.05
N GLY A 206 10.78 -2.30 -22.06
CA GLY A 206 10.73 -0.84 -22.14
C GLY A 206 10.98 -0.31 -23.55
N ILE A 207 10.80 1.01 -23.72
CA ILE A 207 10.90 1.65 -25.02
C ILE A 207 12.39 1.77 -25.41
N GLN A 208 12.75 1.17 -26.54
CA GLN A 208 14.10 1.31 -27.11
C GLN A 208 14.08 2.22 -28.36
N PHE A 209 14.71 3.39 -28.25
CA PHE A 209 15.03 4.25 -29.40
C PHE A 209 16.54 4.30 -29.61
N ASN A 210 17.01 3.59 -30.62
CA ASN A 210 18.42 3.65 -30.97
C ASN A 210 18.71 4.96 -31.70
N ILE A 211 19.62 5.78 -31.16
CA ILE A 211 20.23 6.88 -31.90
C ILE A 211 21.47 6.32 -32.57
N VAL A 212 21.37 6.02 -33.86
CA VAL A 212 22.43 5.40 -34.64
C VAL A 212 23.16 6.49 -35.42
N GLY A 213 24.46 6.62 -35.19
CA GLY A 213 25.31 7.48 -36.02
C GLY A 213 25.41 6.96 -37.46
N ASN A 214 25.71 7.85 -38.41
CA ASN A 214 25.96 7.48 -39.80
C ASN A 214 27.46 7.45 -40.10
N ASP A 215 27.86 7.49 -41.36
CA ASP A 215 29.28 7.47 -41.75
C ASP A 215 30.08 8.68 -41.23
N GLN A 216 29.42 9.82 -41.00
CA GLN A 216 30.06 11.06 -40.53
C GLN A 216 29.89 11.30 -39.02
N ILE A 217 28.80 10.82 -38.44
CA ILE A 217 28.45 11.06 -37.03
C ILE A 217 28.62 9.77 -36.24
N ALA A 218 29.35 9.82 -35.13
CA ALA A 218 29.34 8.77 -34.12
C ALA A 218 28.28 9.11 -33.06
N ALA A 219 27.56 8.10 -32.59
CA ALA A 219 26.65 8.20 -31.45
C ALA A 219 27.12 7.25 -30.35
N SER A 220 27.26 7.75 -29.13
CA SER A 220 27.63 6.97 -27.95
C SER A 220 26.68 7.28 -26.80
N ALA A 221 26.02 6.25 -26.28
CA ALA A 221 25.09 6.38 -25.16
C ALA A 221 25.77 5.91 -23.87
N SER A 222 25.72 6.74 -22.82
CA SER A 222 26.25 6.40 -21.51
C SER A 222 25.47 7.15 -20.42
N GLY A 223 25.12 6.45 -19.35
CA GLY A 223 24.27 6.99 -18.28
C GLY A 223 22.95 7.53 -18.82
N SER A 224 22.69 8.81 -18.60
CA SER A 224 21.47 9.50 -19.04
C SER A 224 21.67 10.38 -20.29
N GLN A 225 22.77 10.22 -21.02
CA GLN A 225 23.13 11.07 -22.16
C GLN A 225 23.44 10.26 -23.41
N VAL A 226 23.15 10.86 -24.57
CA VAL A 226 23.66 10.42 -25.86
C VAL A 226 24.58 11.52 -26.40
N ALA A 227 25.86 11.20 -26.54
CA ALA A 227 26.84 12.08 -27.15
C ALA A 227 26.88 11.84 -28.66
N LEU A 228 26.85 12.92 -29.43
CA LEU A 228 27.05 12.92 -30.87
C LEU A 228 28.37 13.64 -31.17
N SER A 229 29.20 13.04 -32.01
CA SER A 229 30.43 13.65 -32.48
C SER A 229 30.63 13.41 -33.96
N ILE A 230 31.38 14.31 -34.59
CA ILE A 230 31.91 14.08 -35.93
C ILE A 230 33.02 13.05 -35.79
N LYS A 231 32.99 12.01 -36.62
CA LYS A 231 34.06 11.01 -36.66
C LYS A 231 35.34 11.65 -37.19
N ASP A 232 36.48 11.28 -36.61
CA ASP A 232 37.75 11.80 -37.08
C ASP A 232 37.97 11.46 -38.56
N GLY A 233 38.43 12.45 -39.33
CA GLY A 233 38.61 12.36 -40.78
C GLY A 233 37.33 12.24 -41.62
N SER A 234 36.12 12.27 -41.04
CA SER A 234 34.89 12.01 -41.81
C SER A 234 34.40 13.18 -42.66
N ILE A 235 34.94 14.39 -42.42
CA ILE A 235 34.65 15.58 -43.22
C ILE A 235 35.76 15.75 -44.24
N GLY A 236 35.51 15.25 -45.45
CA GLY A 236 36.42 15.35 -46.59
C GLY A 236 35.93 16.31 -47.67
N THR A 237 36.55 16.23 -48.85
CA THR A 237 36.22 17.08 -50.01
C THR A 237 34.81 16.84 -50.56
N THR A 238 34.18 15.70 -50.25
CA THR A 238 32.79 15.41 -50.64
C THR A 238 31.76 16.09 -49.74
N GLN A 239 32.11 16.39 -48.48
CA GLN A 239 31.26 17.08 -47.52
C GLN A 239 31.49 18.60 -47.53
N LEU A 240 32.66 19.04 -47.99
CA LEU A 240 33.02 20.45 -48.09
C LEU A 240 32.73 20.96 -49.51
N ALA A 241 31.77 21.87 -49.63
CA ALA A 241 31.59 22.63 -50.87
C ALA A 241 32.82 23.52 -51.16
N ASN A 242 32.97 23.96 -52.42
CA ASN A 242 34.01 24.93 -52.78
C ASN A 242 33.87 26.20 -51.91
N GLN A 243 34.98 26.68 -51.32
CA GLN A 243 35.01 27.79 -50.36
C GLN A 243 34.22 27.57 -49.06
N ALA A 244 33.83 26.33 -48.72
CA ALA A 244 33.16 26.05 -47.44
C ALA A 244 34.04 26.35 -46.22
N VAL A 245 35.36 26.19 -46.35
CA VAL A 245 36.37 26.60 -45.37
C VAL A 245 36.99 27.90 -45.86
N THR A 246 36.76 28.99 -45.12
CA THR A 246 37.30 30.33 -45.40
C THR A 246 38.38 30.67 -44.38
N GLY A 247 39.15 31.74 -44.63
CA GLY A 247 40.20 32.20 -43.70
C GLY A 247 39.72 32.36 -42.26
N ASP A 248 38.54 32.95 -42.06
CA ASP A 248 37.96 33.16 -40.72
C ASP A 248 37.57 31.86 -39.99
N LYS A 249 37.32 30.77 -40.74
CA LYS A 249 37.02 29.44 -40.18
C LYS A 249 38.30 28.66 -39.82
N VAL A 250 39.46 29.16 -40.22
CA VAL A 250 40.77 28.57 -39.92
C VAL A 250 41.40 29.35 -38.77
N ALA A 251 41.38 28.78 -37.57
CA ALA A 251 42.10 29.38 -36.44
C ALA A 251 43.62 29.42 -36.69
N ASN A 252 44.30 30.40 -36.08
CA ASN A 252 45.75 30.56 -36.20
C ASN A 252 46.47 29.28 -35.74
N LYS A 253 47.48 28.84 -36.50
CA LYS A 253 48.26 27.59 -36.31
C LYS A 253 47.51 26.27 -36.49
N THR A 254 46.27 26.26 -36.98
CA THR A 254 45.54 25.00 -37.28
C THR A 254 46.04 24.30 -38.54
N LEU A 255 46.63 25.05 -39.48
CA LEU A 255 47.24 24.54 -40.70
C LEU A 255 48.76 24.76 -40.67
N ASP A 256 49.51 23.71 -40.97
CA ASP A 256 50.94 23.78 -41.27
C ASP A 256 51.24 23.31 -42.71
N LYS A 257 52.53 23.32 -43.08
CA LYS A 257 52.98 22.89 -44.42
C LYS A 257 52.61 21.45 -44.79
N THR A 258 52.33 20.57 -43.81
CA THR A 258 51.94 19.18 -44.07
C THR A 258 50.48 19.06 -44.50
N GLN A 259 49.65 20.05 -44.13
CA GLN A 259 48.21 20.06 -44.41
C GLN A 259 47.86 20.90 -45.67
N ILE A 260 48.76 21.77 -46.13
CA ILE A 260 48.59 22.58 -47.35
C ILE A 260 49.19 21.84 -48.55
N LYS A 261 48.36 21.21 -49.38
CA LYS A 261 48.79 20.52 -50.61
C LYS A 261 49.17 21.52 -51.72
N THR A 262 50.13 21.15 -52.56
CA THR A 262 50.47 21.89 -53.79
C THR A 262 49.22 22.12 -54.65
N GLY A 263 48.98 23.36 -55.06
CA GLY A 263 47.80 23.74 -55.85
C GLY A 263 46.63 24.28 -55.03
N ASN A 264 46.59 24.08 -53.70
CA ASN A 264 45.57 24.70 -52.83
C ASN A 264 45.84 26.18 -52.54
N VAL A 265 47.05 26.65 -52.81
CA VAL A 265 47.41 28.08 -52.82
C VAL A 265 47.65 28.47 -54.26
N THR A 266 46.72 29.21 -54.85
CA THR A 266 46.84 29.75 -56.20
C THR A 266 47.17 31.24 -56.11
N SER A 267 48.30 31.68 -56.70
CA SER A 267 48.49 33.10 -57.01
C SER A 267 48.01 33.35 -58.45
N GLY A 268 47.50 34.55 -58.73
CA GLY A 268 47.03 34.91 -60.07
C GLY A 268 48.11 34.72 -61.13
N THR A 269 47.72 34.65 -62.41
CA THR A 269 48.69 34.50 -63.51
C THR A 269 49.50 35.78 -63.75
N PRO A 270 50.84 35.72 -63.85
CA PRO A 270 51.70 34.55 -63.75
C PRO A 270 51.89 34.10 -62.30
N ASN A 271 51.82 32.79 -62.07
CA ASN A 271 51.92 32.21 -60.72
C ASN A 271 53.35 32.43 -60.19
N LEU A 272 53.54 33.54 -59.49
CA LEU A 272 54.83 33.96 -58.95
C LEU A 272 55.16 33.21 -57.66
N LEU A 273 54.14 32.73 -56.95
CA LEU A 273 54.26 31.98 -55.72
C LEU A 273 54.01 30.49 -55.96
N THR A 274 54.88 29.64 -55.44
CA THR A 274 54.70 28.19 -55.41
C THR A 274 54.90 27.67 -53.99
N VAL A 275 54.11 26.66 -53.61
CA VAL A 275 54.35 25.87 -52.39
C VAL A 275 55.24 24.71 -52.80
N ALA A 276 56.55 24.86 -52.61
CA ALA A 276 57.53 23.83 -52.95
C ALA A 276 57.74 22.86 -51.77
N ASN A 277 57.65 21.55 -52.02
CA ASN A 277 58.04 20.48 -51.08
C ASN A 277 59.57 20.28 -51.03
N GLY A 278 60.33 21.37 -51.14
CA GLY A 278 61.79 21.35 -51.20
C GLY A 278 62.41 21.69 -49.85
N THR A 279 63.56 21.10 -49.56
CA THR A 279 64.44 21.41 -48.42
C THR A 279 65.06 22.81 -48.48
N ASP A 280 64.70 23.63 -49.47
CA ASP A 280 65.30 24.92 -49.71
C ASP A 280 64.50 26.02 -49.00
N ARG A 281 65.02 26.36 -47.82
CA ARG A 281 64.41 27.20 -46.80
C ARG A 281 64.60 28.67 -47.16
N LEU A 282 63.55 29.38 -47.54
CA LEU A 282 63.46 30.79 -47.15
C LEU A 282 63.12 30.82 -45.65
N VAL A 283 63.95 31.52 -44.90
CA VAL A 283 64.05 31.43 -43.44
C VAL A 283 62.99 32.32 -42.79
N GLY A 284 62.05 31.70 -42.08
CA GLY A 284 61.14 32.35 -41.14
C GLY A 284 60.57 31.27 -40.24
N THR A 285 60.82 31.34 -38.94
CA THR A 285 60.49 30.25 -38.00
C THR A 285 59.02 30.18 -37.60
N ASP A 286 58.16 31.06 -38.11
CA ASP A 286 56.74 31.10 -37.77
C ASP A 286 55.80 31.47 -38.94
N ASP A 287 56.33 31.70 -40.15
CA ASP A 287 55.57 32.20 -41.31
C ASP A 287 55.47 31.18 -42.45
N LEU A 288 54.35 31.19 -43.17
CA LEU A 288 54.15 30.40 -44.39
C LEU A 288 55.26 30.73 -45.40
N VAL A 289 56.21 29.81 -45.59
CA VAL A 289 57.30 29.96 -46.56
C VAL A 289 56.73 29.80 -47.97
N LEU A 290 56.47 30.92 -48.62
CA LEU A 290 56.08 30.98 -50.02
C LEU A 290 57.36 31.05 -50.86
N SER A 291 57.63 30.01 -51.66
CA SER A 291 58.77 30.01 -52.58
C SER A 291 58.42 30.83 -53.82
N VAL A 292 59.31 31.75 -54.20
CA VAL A 292 59.16 32.53 -55.43
C VAL A 292 59.66 31.70 -56.61
N ASN A 293 58.84 31.60 -57.67
CA ASN A 293 59.31 31.04 -58.93
C ASN A 293 60.23 32.08 -59.60
N THR A 294 61.54 31.85 -59.52
CA THR A 294 62.56 32.78 -60.00
C THR A 294 62.53 32.96 -61.53
N ASP A 295 62.13 31.94 -62.28
CA ASP A 295 62.05 32.01 -63.74
C ASP A 295 60.86 32.90 -64.17
N ASN A 296 59.71 32.72 -63.50
CA ASN A 296 58.55 33.57 -63.69
C ASN A 296 58.83 35.00 -63.22
N LEU A 297 59.55 35.18 -62.10
CA LEU A 297 59.96 36.50 -61.63
C LEU A 297 60.85 37.19 -62.65
N ALA A 298 61.88 36.49 -63.15
CA ALA A 298 62.82 37.03 -64.12
C ALA A 298 62.15 37.39 -65.44
N SER A 299 61.17 36.59 -65.87
CA SER A 299 60.39 36.86 -67.09
C SER A 299 59.38 38.00 -66.91
N ALA A 300 58.79 38.15 -65.73
CA ALA A 300 57.81 39.18 -65.42
C ALA A 300 58.43 40.54 -65.03
N THR A 301 59.71 40.56 -64.66
CA THR A 301 60.41 41.77 -64.20
C THR A 301 61.17 42.44 -65.34
N ASN A 302 60.85 43.70 -65.62
CA ASN A 302 61.57 44.52 -66.59
C ASN A 302 62.61 45.41 -65.91
N ILE A 303 63.82 45.44 -66.45
CA ILE A 303 64.86 46.43 -66.16
C ILE A 303 64.66 47.61 -67.10
N SER A 304 64.22 48.73 -66.56
CA SER A 304 64.05 49.98 -67.30
C SER A 304 65.38 50.71 -67.41
N TYR A 305 65.68 51.25 -68.60
CA TYR A 305 66.90 51.99 -68.86
C TYR A 305 66.65 53.13 -69.84
N LYS A 306 67.50 54.16 -69.77
CA LYS A 306 67.49 55.31 -70.69
C LYS A 306 68.87 55.43 -71.32
N ALA A 307 68.91 55.71 -72.62
CA ALA A 307 70.12 56.17 -73.27
C ALA A 307 70.06 57.70 -73.33
N ASN A 308 71.10 58.39 -72.84
CA ASN A 308 71.24 59.85 -72.97
C ASN A 308 70.03 60.69 -72.51
N GLY A 309 69.27 60.20 -71.53
CA GLY A 309 68.08 60.89 -71.04
C GLY A 309 66.81 60.72 -71.89
N ASP A 310 66.86 59.96 -72.98
CA ASP A 310 65.71 59.68 -73.86
C ASP A 310 64.59 58.89 -73.17
N THR A 311 63.53 58.60 -73.93
CA THR A 311 62.43 57.73 -73.51
C THR A 311 62.95 56.40 -72.96
N ALA A 312 62.38 55.98 -71.83
CA ALA A 312 62.75 54.72 -71.19
C ALA A 312 62.46 53.53 -72.10
N LYS A 313 63.44 52.63 -72.19
CA LYS A 313 63.36 51.32 -72.81
C LYS A 313 63.36 50.26 -71.72
N ALA A 314 62.97 49.04 -72.06
CA ALA A 314 62.91 47.92 -71.13
C ALA A 314 63.52 46.66 -71.73
N VAL A 315 64.22 45.89 -70.91
CA VAL A 315 64.57 44.48 -71.16
C VAL A 315 64.07 43.66 -69.98
N SER A 316 63.69 42.40 -70.18
CA SER A 316 63.35 41.55 -69.04
C SER A 316 64.61 41.17 -68.26
N LEU A 317 64.48 40.85 -66.97
CA LEU A 317 65.59 40.32 -66.17
C LEU A 317 66.09 38.98 -66.75
N ALA A 318 65.20 38.16 -67.29
CA ALA A 318 65.55 36.89 -67.95
C ALA A 318 66.36 37.09 -69.25
N THR A 319 66.02 38.12 -70.05
CA THR A 319 66.75 38.42 -71.29
C THR A 319 68.06 39.16 -71.02
N GLY A 320 68.08 40.03 -70.00
CA GLY A 320 69.21 40.88 -69.69
C GLY A 320 69.49 41.95 -70.75
N PHE A 321 70.58 42.70 -70.57
CA PHE A 321 71.08 43.64 -71.57
C PHE A 321 71.94 42.92 -72.60
N ASN A 322 71.66 43.15 -73.89
CA ASN A 322 72.50 42.69 -74.99
C ASN A 322 73.15 43.88 -75.68
N PHE A 323 74.46 44.09 -75.45
CA PHE A 323 75.22 45.15 -76.08
C PHE A 323 75.84 44.64 -77.38
N THR A 324 75.28 45.07 -78.51
CA THR A 324 75.73 44.67 -79.85
C THR A 324 76.61 45.73 -80.49
N ASN A 325 77.50 45.33 -81.40
CA ASN A 325 78.27 46.26 -82.23
C ASN A 325 77.35 47.16 -83.06
N GLY A 326 77.71 48.44 -83.18
CA GLY A 326 77.07 49.37 -84.09
C GLY A 326 77.69 49.33 -85.49
N THR A 327 77.17 50.12 -86.42
CA THR A 327 77.70 50.22 -87.78
C THR A 327 79.15 50.69 -87.82
N THR A 328 79.54 51.62 -86.93
CA THR A 328 80.90 52.19 -86.84
C THR A 328 81.59 51.90 -85.51
N THR A 329 80.89 51.29 -84.56
CA THR A 329 81.38 51.07 -83.19
C THR A 329 81.38 49.60 -82.81
N VAL A 330 82.30 49.22 -81.93
CA VAL A 330 82.34 47.92 -81.25
C VAL A 330 81.97 48.17 -79.79
N ALA A 331 81.03 47.39 -79.28
CA ALA A 331 80.71 47.38 -77.86
C ALA A 331 81.59 46.35 -77.15
N SER A 332 82.18 46.73 -76.02
CA SER A 332 82.93 45.82 -75.15
C SER A 332 82.40 45.93 -73.72
N VAL A 333 82.33 44.79 -73.03
CA VAL A 333 81.84 44.70 -71.65
C VAL A 333 82.95 44.08 -70.81
N ASN A 334 83.43 44.84 -69.82
CA ASN A 334 84.43 44.39 -68.86
C ASN A 334 83.77 43.88 -67.58
N ASP A 335 84.59 43.47 -66.62
CA ASP A 335 84.15 43.07 -65.28
C ASP A 335 83.16 44.06 -64.67
N ASN A 336 82.19 43.52 -63.92
CA ASN A 336 81.10 44.28 -63.28
C ASN A 336 80.17 45.04 -64.26
N GLY A 337 80.16 44.69 -65.54
CA GLY A 337 79.24 45.27 -66.51
C GLY A 337 79.65 46.67 -66.99
N VAL A 338 80.92 47.05 -66.84
CA VAL A 338 81.43 48.32 -67.39
C VAL A 338 81.43 48.24 -68.91
N VAL A 339 80.61 49.08 -69.55
CA VAL A 339 80.48 49.14 -71.02
C VAL A 339 81.42 50.19 -71.58
N SER A 340 82.21 49.82 -72.58
CA SER A 340 83.09 50.72 -73.34
C SER A 340 82.79 50.62 -74.83
N PHE A 341 82.79 51.77 -75.50
CA PHE A 341 82.60 51.87 -76.95
C PHE A 341 83.90 52.32 -77.61
N ASP A 342 84.27 51.63 -78.67
CA ASP A 342 85.40 51.99 -79.53
C ASP A 342 84.94 51.98 -81.00
N LEU A 343 85.71 52.58 -81.90
CA LEU A 343 85.49 52.49 -83.34
C LEU A 343 85.84 51.09 -83.85
N ASN A 344 85.05 50.57 -84.79
CA ASN A 344 85.37 49.31 -85.46
C ASN A 344 86.59 49.47 -86.38
N GLN A 345 87.25 48.35 -86.69
CA GLN A 345 88.51 48.36 -87.45
C GLN A 345 88.33 49.03 -88.82
N ALA A 346 87.24 48.72 -89.54
CA ALA A 346 86.96 49.34 -90.83
C ALA A 346 86.84 50.88 -90.77
N THR A 347 86.24 51.41 -89.69
CA THR A 347 86.13 52.86 -89.47
C THR A 347 87.49 53.46 -89.14
N LYS A 348 88.28 52.79 -88.29
CA LYS A 348 89.66 53.21 -87.98
C LYS A 348 90.52 53.25 -89.25
N ASP A 349 90.43 52.22 -90.09
CA ASP A 349 91.14 52.13 -91.36
C ASP A 349 90.72 53.25 -92.33
N ASN A 350 89.42 53.56 -92.40
CA ASN A 350 88.92 54.65 -93.24
C ASN A 350 89.37 56.03 -92.75
N ILE A 351 89.38 56.27 -91.43
CA ILE A 351 89.93 57.51 -90.86
C ILE A 351 91.44 57.57 -91.15
N GLN A 352 92.16 56.46 -91.00
CA GLN A 352 93.60 56.38 -91.26
C GLN A 352 93.97 56.70 -92.72
N LYS A 353 93.12 56.34 -93.69
CA LYS A 353 93.28 56.73 -95.11
C LYS A 353 93.08 58.24 -95.35
N GLY A 354 92.32 58.91 -94.50
CA GLY A 354 92.01 60.34 -94.60
C GLY A 354 92.98 61.26 -93.88
N VAL A 355 93.92 60.71 -93.11
CA VAL A 355 94.97 61.44 -92.40
C VAL A 355 96.34 61.13 -93.01
N ASP A 356 97.33 61.98 -92.76
CA ASP A 356 98.69 61.76 -93.27
C ASP A 356 99.34 60.49 -92.68
N ALA A 357 100.39 60.01 -93.34
CA ALA A 357 101.09 58.77 -92.96
C ALA A 357 101.75 58.84 -91.55
N ASN A 358 101.84 60.04 -90.97
CA ASN A 358 102.41 60.27 -89.64
C ASN A 358 101.36 60.27 -88.52
N THR A 359 100.08 60.19 -88.85
CA THR A 359 98.99 60.13 -87.88
C THR A 359 98.62 58.68 -87.59
N THR A 360 98.38 58.32 -86.32
CA THR A 360 97.95 56.96 -85.93
C THR A 360 96.58 56.99 -85.27
N VAL A 361 95.63 56.21 -85.79
CA VAL A 361 94.30 56.02 -85.17
C VAL A 361 94.34 54.84 -84.21
N THR A 362 94.19 55.10 -82.91
CA THR A 362 94.20 54.08 -81.86
C THR A 362 92.86 53.99 -81.13
N THR A 363 92.73 53.00 -80.23
CA THR A 363 91.58 52.86 -79.33
C THR A 363 91.43 54.03 -78.34
N LYS A 364 92.46 54.88 -78.19
CA LYS A 364 92.46 56.08 -77.34
C LYS A 364 92.27 57.39 -78.11
N GLY A 365 92.02 57.32 -79.41
CA GLY A 365 91.86 58.47 -80.29
C GLY A 365 92.94 58.60 -81.36
N ILE A 366 92.98 59.77 -81.99
CA ILE A 366 93.92 60.10 -83.07
C ILE A 366 95.17 60.71 -82.45
N THR A 367 96.34 60.14 -82.74
CA THR A 367 97.64 60.69 -82.34
C THR A 367 98.33 61.26 -83.58
N PHE A 368 98.58 62.57 -83.57
CA PHE A 368 99.38 63.24 -84.59
C PHE A 368 100.86 63.14 -84.20
N ASN A 369 101.64 62.26 -84.85
CA ASN A 369 103.08 62.20 -84.58
C ASN A 369 103.76 63.29 -85.42
N GLY A 370 104.17 64.38 -84.77
CA GLY A 370 104.89 65.47 -85.43
C GLY A 370 106.16 64.96 -86.12
N ASN A 371 106.36 65.31 -87.39
CA ASN A 371 107.65 65.14 -88.04
C ASN A 371 108.64 66.13 -87.41
N SER A 372 109.68 65.59 -86.77
CA SER A 372 110.89 66.34 -86.44
C SER A 372 111.75 66.52 -87.68
#